data_AF-A0A942S297-F1
#
_entry.id   AF-A0A942S297-F1
#
_cell.length_a   1.000
_cell.length_b   1.000
_cell.length_c   1.000
_cell.angle_alpha   90.00
_cell.angle_beta   90.00
_cell.angle_gamma   90.00
#
_symmetry.space_group_name_H-M   'P 1'
#
loop_
_entity.id
_entity.type
_entity.pdbx_description
1 polymer ?
#
loop_
_entity_poly.entity_id
_entity_poly.type
_entity_poly.pdbx_seq_one_letter_code
_entity_poly.pdbx_strand_id
1 'polypeptide(L)'
;MTNPKEIQDAKDMAISSLVVAASKVNESLGSFSSWLVAGVGAAFSLLLASYEAVSRFVCASHIQVALLLLIIGLIVSIFARLLAAMVSSAIGSHEASSAHVKRLLATGETFDVEVFTAEFQKGLFPYQRWLTNRAMAKAQSGDFVAGARLIAKLSQLQALLVLGEAALTIGAAAALVAGLKTL
;
A
#
# COMPACT_ATOMS: atom_id res chain seq x y z
N MET A 1 -27.76 29.04 -0.51
CA MET A 1 -26.32 29.37 -0.55
C MET A 1 -25.69 28.67 0.63
N THR A 2 -24.82 27.69 0.40
CA THR A 2 -24.10 26.99 1.48
C THR A 2 -23.06 27.91 2.11
N ASN A 3 -22.91 27.87 3.43
CA ASN A 3 -21.97 28.71 4.15
C ASN A 3 -20.52 28.28 3.78
N PRO A 4 -19.61 29.20 3.40
CA PRO A 4 -18.22 28.86 3.08
C PRO A 4 -17.52 28.02 4.16
N LYS A 5 -17.89 28.24 5.43
CA LYS A 5 -17.39 27.46 6.56
C LYS A 5 -17.84 25.99 6.51
N GLU A 6 -19.10 25.73 6.20
CA GLU A 6 -19.64 24.36 6.07
C GLU A 6 -18.93 23.58 4.96
N ILE A 7 -18.59 24.25 3.85
CA ILE A 7 -17.86 23.62 2.74
C ILE A 7 -16.44 23.24 3.18
N GLN A 8 -15.78 24.09 3.96
CA GLN A 8 -14.43 23.81 4.48
C GLN A 8 -14.47 22.66 5.50
N ASP A 9 -15.41 22.70 6.44
CA ASP A 9 -15.58 21.64 7.45
C ASP A 9 -15.85 20.29 6.77
N ALA A 10 -16.67 20.26 5.72
CA ALA A 10 -16.94 19.05 4.95
C ALA A 10 -15.68 18.51 4.23
N LYS A 11 -14.82 19.38 3.70
CA LYS A 11 -13.55 18.97 3.08
C LYS A 11 -12.58 18.38 4.10
N ASP A 12 -12.47 19.01 5.27
CA ASP A 12 -11.59 18.56 6.34
C ASP A 12 -12.05 17.21 6.91
N MET A 13 -13.37 17.03 7.07
CA MET A 13 -13.96 15.73 7.41
C MET A 13 -13.64 14.67 6.36
N ALA A 14 -13.81 14.98 5.07
CA ALA A 14 -13.51 14.03 4.00
C ALA A 14 -12.03 13.62 3.96
N ILE A 15 -11.11 14.58 4.17
CA ILE A 15 -9.67 14.30 4.27
C ILE A 15 -9.39 13.34 5.43
N SER A 16 -9.89 13.67 6.63
CA SER A 16 -9.70 12.86 7.82
C SER A 16 -10.25 11.44 7.64
N SER A 17 -11.48 11.29 7.14
CA SER A 17 -12.09 9.98 6.91
C SER A 17 -11.32 9.14 5.90
N LEU A 18 -10.82 9.74 4.80
CA LEU A 18 -10.03 9.02 3.81
C LEU A 18 -8.68 8.55 4.37
N VAL A 19 -7.99 9.40 5.14
CA VAL A 19 -6.70 9.06 5.75
C VAL A 19 -6.87 7.97 6.81
N VAL A 20 -7.89 8.08 7.67
CA VAL A 20 -8.20 7.05 8.69
C VAL A 20 -8.56 5.73 8.04
N ALA A 21 -9.40 5.73 7.00
CA ALA A 21 -9.74 4.52 6.27
C ALA A 21 -8.50 3.88 5.62
N ALA A 22 -7.67 4.68 4.94
CA ALA A 22 -6.43 4.20 4.34
C ALA A 22 -5.46 3.61 5.39
N SER A 23 -5.36 4.24 6.57
CA SER A 23 -4.56 3.76 7.70
C SER A 23 -5.02 2.38 8.17
N LYS A 24 -6.32 2.22 8.44
CA LYS A 24 -6.90 0.95 8.92
C LYS A 24 -6.78 -0.17 7.89
N VAL A 25 -6.99 0.15 6.61
CA VAL A 25 -6.79 -0.80 5.51
C VAL A 25 -5.33 -1.22 5.42
N ASN A 26 -4.39 -0.27 5.46
CA ASN A 26 -2.96 -0.56 5.37
C ASN A 26 -2.46 -1.44 6.53
N GLU A 27 -2.90 -1.18 7.76
CA GLU A 27 -2.60 -2.00 8.94
C GLU A 27 -3.13 -3.44 8.78
N SER A 28 -4.40 -3.59 8.40
CA SER A 28 -5.05 -4.89 8.25
C SER A 28 -4.42 -5.72 7.12
N LEU A 29 -4.15 -5.10 5.97
CA LEU A 29 -3.54 -5.75 4.82
C LEU A 29 -2.09 -6.16 5.08
N GLY A 30 -1.33 -5.34 5.81
CA GLY A 30 0.05 -5.66 6.17
C GLY A 30 0.14 -6.93 7.02
N SER A 31 -0.76 -7.06 8.01
CA SER A 31 -0.86 -8.25 8.85
C SER A 31 -1.29 -9.48 8.02
N PHE A 32 -2.34 -9.35 7.20
CA PHE A 32 -2.83 -10.43 6.35
C PHE A 32 -1.77 -10.93 5.35
N SER A 33 -1.11 -10.04 4.59
CA SER A 33 -0.06 -10.42 3.64
C SER A 33 1.13 -11.06 4.35
N SER A 34 1.52 -10.57 5.53
CA SER A 34 2.61 -11.19 6.32
C SER A 34 2.27 -12.61 6.77
N TRP A 35 1.05 -12.82 7.27
CA TRP A 35 0.56 -14.14 7.63
C TRP A 35 0.48 -15.08 6.42
N LEU A 36 -0.03 -14.58 5.29
CA LEU A 36 -0.16 -15.35 4.05
C LEU A 36 1.21 -15.83 3.56
N VAL A 37 2.19 -14.93 3.39
CA VAL A 37 3.54 -15.30 2.93
C VAL A 37 4.19 -16.30 3.88
N ALA A 38 4.08 -16.08 5.19
CA ALA A 38 4.68 -16.97 6.18
C ALA A 38 4.05 -18.37 6.15
N GLY A 39 2.71 -18.45 6.16
CA GLY A 39 1.98 -19.72 6.15
C GLY A 39 2.21 -20.51 4.85
N VAL A 40 2.14 -19.82 3.72
CA VAL A 40 2.33 -20.43 2.39
C VAL A 40 3.79 -20.82 2.19
N GLY A 41 4.73 -19.95 2.56
CA GLY A 41 6.17 -20.24 2.50
C GLY A 41 6.54 -21.45 3.34
N ALA A 42 5.97 -21.60 4.54
CA ALA A 42 6.17 -22.76 5.39
C ALA A 42 5.61 -24.04 4.76
N ALA A 43 4.36 -23.99 4.25
CA ALA A 43 3.72 -25.13 3.61
C ALA A 43 4.51 -25.62 2.37
N PHE A 44 5.00 -24.70 1.54
CA PHE A 44 5.81 -25.04 0.37
C PHE A 44 7.22 -25.51 0.73
N SER A 45 7.83 -24.95 1.80
CA SER A 45 9.10 -25.46 2.30
C SER A 45 8.99 -26.91 2.75
N LEU A 46 7.88 -27.28 3.41
CA LEU A 46 7.59 -28.67 3.79
C LEU A 46 7.38 -29.56 2.56
N LEU A 47 6.64 -29.08 1.56
CA LEU A 47 6.42 -29.79 0.29
C LEU A 47 7.75 -30.08 -0.41
N LEU A 48 8.65 -29.09 -0.48
CA LEU A 48 9.97 -29.22 -1.09
C LEU A 48 10.87 -30.18 -0.29
N ALA A 49 10.86 -30.09 1.05
CA ALA A 49 11.61 -31.01 1.90
C ALA A 49 11.16 -32.46 1.74
N SER A 50 9.88 -32.68 1.39
CA SER A 50 9.27 -33.99 1.17
C SER A 50 9.04 -34.30 -0.32
N TYR A 51 9.80 -33.68 -1.23
CA TYR A 51 9.55 -33.76 -2.68
C TYR A 51 9.55 -35.20 -3.21
N GLU A 52 10.48 -36.06 -2.77
CA GLU A 52 10.55 -37.46 -3.21
C GLU A 52 9.33 -38.27 -2.81
N ALA A 53 8.73 -37.97 -1.65
CA ALA A 53 7.50 -38.62 -1.20
C ALA A 53 6.28 -38.07 -1.95
N VAL A 54 6.18 -36.74 -2.08
CA VAL A 54 5.02 -36.07 -2.72
C VAL A 54 4.95 -36.34 -4.21
N SER A 55 6.08 -36.39 -4.92
CA SER A 55 6.14 -36.64 -6.37
C SER A 55 5.60 -38.03 -6.79
N ARG A 56 5.50 -38.97 -5.84
CA ARG A 56 4.81 -40.25 -6.08
C ARG A 56 3.32 -40.04 -6.28
N PHE A 57 2.70 -39.13 -5.54
CA PHE A 57 1.27 -38.86 -5.55
C PHE A 57 0.85 -37.70 -6.48
N VAL A 58 1.73 -36.72 -6.69
CA VAL A 58 1.44 -35.52 -7.48
C VAL A 58 2.29 -35.49 -8.74
N CYS A 59 1.71 -35.14 -9.89
CA CYS A 59 2.46 -34.97 -11.12
C CYS A 59 3.47 -33.80 -11.02
N ALA A 60 4.72 -34.03 -11.43
CA ALA A 60 5.81 -33.04 -11.31
C ALA A 60 5.51 -31.72 -12.04
N SER A 61 4.76 -31.76 -13.14
CA SER A 61 4.34 -30.56 -13.88
C SER A 61 3.49 -29.62 -13.03
N HIS A 62 2.59 -30.15 -12.20
CA HIS A 62 1.71 -29.36 -11.35
C HIS A 62 2.48 -28.74 -10.17
N ILE A 63 3.48 -29.45 -9.64
CA ILE A 63 4.40 -28.91 -8.64
C ILE A 63 5.17 -27.70 -9.20
N GLN A 64 5.68 -27.81 -10.43
CA GLN A 64 6.39 -26.70 -11.10
C GLN A 64 5.47 -25.48 -11.32
N VAL A 65 4.24 -25.69 -11.77
CA VAL A 65 3.25 -24.61 -11.94
C VAL A 65 2.93 -23.96 -10.60
N ALA A 66 2.72 -24.74 -9.54
CA ALA A 66 2.45 -24.22 -8.20
C ALA A 66 3.62 -23.37 -7.67
N LEU A 67 4.86 -23.82 -7.85
CA LEU A 67 6.06 -23.07 -7.48
C LEU A 67 6.19 -21.77 -8.29
N LEU A 68 5.91 -21.80 -9.59
CA LEU A 68 5.93 -20.60 -10.43
C LEU A 68 4.90 -19.56 -9.95
N LEU A 69 3.66 -20.00 -9.69
CA LEU A 69 2.59 -19.13 -9.17
C LEU A 69 2.98 -18.50 -7.82
N LEU A 70 3.65 -19.26 -6.96
CA LEU A 70 4.16 -18.77 -5.68
C LEU A 70 5.27 -17.74 -5.84
N ILE A 71 6.22 -17.94 -6.76
CA ILE A 71 7.27 -16.96 -7.05
C ILE A 71 6.65 -15.65 -7.56
N ILE A 72 5.67 -15.73 -8.47
CA ILE A 72 4.95 -14.55 -8.96
C ILE A 72 4.22 -13.87 -7.80
N GLY A 73 3.54 -14.65 -6.94
CA GLY A 73 2.86 -14.14 -5.74
C GLY A 73 3.82 -13.41 -4.79
N LEU A 74 5.02 -13.94 -4.58
CA LEU A 74 6.05 -13.32 -3.74
C LEU A 74 6.52 -11.98 -4.33
N ILE A 75 6.71 -11.90 -5.64
CA ILE A 75 7.06 -10.64 -6.32
C ILE A 75 5.95 -9.61 -6.13
N VAL A 76 4.68 -10.01 -6.31
CA VAL A 76 3.52 -9.13 -6.06
C VAL A 76 3.49 -8.66 -4.60
N SER A 77 3.78 -9.54 -3.65
CA SER A 77 3.88 -9.23 -2.21
C SER A 77 4.94 -8.16 -1.92
N ILE A 78 6.11 -8.22 -2.57
CA ILE A 78 7.16 -7.20 -2.42
C ILE A 78 6.66 -5.83 -2.86
N PHE A 79 5.98 -5.75 -4.02
CA PHE A 79 5.39 -4.49 -4.48
C PHE A 79 4.28 -3.99 -3.57
N ALA A 80 3.42 -4.89 -3.05
CA ALA A 80 2.38 -4.54 -2.08
C ALA A 80 2.98 -3.96 -0.80
N ARG A 81 4.08 -4.55 -0.28
CA ARG A 81 4.80 -4.05 0.91
C ARG A 81 5.47 -2.70 0.67
N LEU A 82 6.04 -2.49 -0.51
CA LEU A 82 6.63 -1.20 -0.87
C LEU A 82 5.56 -0.10 -0.89
N LEU A 83 4.40 -0.38 -1.48
CA LEU A 83 3.25 0.54 -1.48
C LEU A 83 2.72 0.78 -0.05
N ALA A 84 2.62 -0.26 0.77
CA ALA A 84 2.23 -0.15 2.16
C ALA A 84 3.14 0.80 2.94
N ALA A 85 4.47 0.68 2.76
CA ALA A 85 5.45 1.56 3.38
C ALA A 85 5.28 3.02 2.93
N MET A 86 5.03 3.25 1.63
CA MET A 86 4.75 4.58 1.10
C MET A 86 3.48 5.19 1.70
N VAL A 87 2.40 4.41 1.80
CA VAL A 87 1.13 4.83 2.41
C VAL A 87 1.32 5.14 3.90
N SER A 88 2.00 4.28 4.66
CA SER A 88 2.34 4.52 6.07
C SER A 88 3.12 5.83 6.26
N SER A 89 4.14 6.05 5.42
CA SER A 89 4.96 7.27 5.48
C SER A 89 4.13 8.52 5.17
N ALA A 90 3.24 8.46 4.18
CA ALA A 90 2.36 9.57 3.83
C ALA A 90 1.37 9.92 4.96
N ILE A 91 0.79 8.90 5.61
CA ILE A 91 -0.12 9.07 6.75
C ILE A 91 0.63 9.66 7.94
N GLY A 92 1.78 9.09 8.30
CA GLY A 92 2.60 9.62 9.41
C GLY A 92 3.08 11.04 9.17
N SER A 93 3.43 11.38 7.93
CA SER A 93 3.78 12.76 7.54
C SER A 93 2.59 13.71 7.69
N HIS A 94 1.38 13.28 7.31
CA HIS A 94 0.17 14.09 7.47
C HIS A 94 -0.12 14.41 8.94
N GLU A 95 -0.01 13.42 9.82
CA GLU A 95 -0.20 13.60 11.27
C GLU A 95 0.85 14.53 11.88
N ALA A 96 2.13 14.30 11.55
CA ALA A 96 3.24 15.12 12.03
C ALA A 96 3.13 16.58 11.55
N SER A 97 2.80 16.79 10.27
CA SER A 97 2.61 18.13 9.71
C SER A 97 1.40 18.84 10.34
N SER A 98 0.29 18.15 10.57
CA SER A 98 -0.89 18.74 11.23
C SER A 98 -0.56 19.21 12.65
N ALA A 99 0.18 18.41 13.42
CA ALA A 99 0.64 18.80 14.75
C ALA A 99 1.57 20.02 14.71
N HIS A 100 2.48 20.06 13.73
CA HIS A 100 3.41 21.18 13.56
C HIS A 100 2.70 22.48 13.16
N VAL A 101 1.74 22.41 12.22
CA VAL A 101 0.94 23.56 11.78
C VAL A 101 0.12 24.12 12.94
N LYS A 102 -0.53 23.27 13.75
CA LYS A 102 -1.27 23.73 14.94
C LYS A 102 -0.38 24.49 15.92
N ARG A 103 0.87 24.06 16.09
CA ARG A 103 1.84 24.73 16.95
C ARG A 103 2.26 26.09 16.38
N LEU A 104 2.55 26.17 15.08
CA LEU A 104 2.88 27.44 14.41
C LEU A 104 1.73 28.45 14.49
N LEU A 105 0.48 27.99 14.30
CA LEU A 105 -0.69 28.84 14.46
C LEU A 105 -0.85 29.36 15.90
N ALA A 106 -0.44 28.58 16.91
CA ALA A 106 -0.48 29.01 18.31
C ALA A 106 0.61 30.04 18.66
N THR A 107 1.76 30.03 17.96
CA THR A 107 2.84 31.01 18.17
C THR A 107 2.63 32.31 17.37
N GLY A 108 1.72 32.31 16.41
CA GLY A 108 1.48 33.47 15.53
C GLY A 108 2.58 33.69 14.48
N GLU A 109 3.47 32.71 14.30
CA GLU A 109 4.51 32.76 13.28
C GLU A 109 3.89 32.55 11.89
N THR A 110 4.37 33.32 10.90
CA THR A 110 3.89 33.19 9.52
C THR A 110 4.58 32.03 8.82
N PHE A 111 3.79 31.16 8.18
CA PHE A 111 4.31 30.05 7.39
C PHE A 111 4.53 30.48 5.93
N ASP A 112 5.79 30.56 5.52
CA ASP A 112 6.17 30.83 4.12
C ASP A 112 6.18 29.53 3.31
N VAL A 113 5.15 29.37 2.49
CA VAL A 113 4.95 28.19 1.62
C VAL A 113 6.04 28.07 0.55
N GLU A 114 6.57 29.20 0.06
CA GLU A 114 7.58 29.20 -1.01
C GLU A 114 8.93 28.73 -0.47
N VAL A 115 9.34 29.25 0.69
CA VAL A 115 10.56 28.82 1.38
C VAL A 115 10.47 27.34 1.74
N PHE A 116 9.33 26.92 2.32
CA PHE A 116 9.10 25.50 2.63
C PHE A 116 9.23 24.62 1.38
N THR A 117 8.58 25.01 0.27
CA THR A 117 8.60 24.22 -0.97
C THR A 117 10.01 24.14 -1.56
N ALA A 118 10.76 25.25 -1.54
CA ALA A 118 12.14 25.30 -2.03
C ALA A 118 13.06 24.38 -1.20
N GLU A 119 12.99 24.45 0.12
CA GLU A 119 13.79 23.58 1.01
C GLU A 119 13.37 22.11 0.91
N PHE A 120 12.07 21.83 0.86
CA PHE A 120 11.55 20.47 0.71
C PHE A 120 12.03 19.81 -0.59
N GLN A 121 12.03 20.56 -1.71
CA GLN A 121 12.46 20.03 -3.00
C GLN A 121 13.96 19.77 -3.10
N LYS A 122 14.81 20.51 -2.37
CA LYS A 122 16.26 20.28 -2.36
C LYS A 122 16.60 18.85 -1.92
N GLY A 123 15.82 18.29 -0.98
CA GLY A 123 16.00 16.92 -0.49
C GLY A 123 15.49 15.81 -1.42
N LEU A 124 14.75 16.14 -2.49
CA LEU A 124 14.13 15.15 -3.38
C LEU A 124 14.96 14.87 -4.63
N PHE A 125 14.85 13.65 -5.15
CA PHE A 125 15.39 13.29 -6.47
C PHE A 125 14.68 14.05 -7.61
N PRO A 126 15.33 14.28 -8.77
CA PRO A 126 14.75 15.07 -9.86
C PRO A 126 13.34 14.62 -10.33
N TYR A 127 13.11 13.31 -10.45
CA TYR A 127 11.80 12.78 -10.83
C TYR A 127 10.73 13.01 -9.75
N GLN A 128 11.12 12.96 -8.47
CA GLN A 128 10.24 13.24 -7.34
C GLN A 128 9.93 14.73 -7.25
N ARG A 129 10.88 15.62 -7.53
CA ARG A 129 10.65 17.07 -7.61
C ARG A 129 9.54 17.41 -8.60
N TRP A 130 9.56 16.78 -9.78
CA TRP A 130 8.50 16.97 -10.77
C TRP A 130 7.12 16.54 -10.26
N LEU A 131 7.04 15.39 -9.58
CA LEU A 131 5.79 14.92 -8.95
C LEU A 131 5.32 15.87 -7.84
N THR A 132 6.23 16.29 -6.97
CA THR A 132 5.96 17.23 -5.88
C THR A 132 5.49 18.57 -6.42
N ASN A 133 6.12 19.11 -7.47
CA ASN A 133 5.67 20.34 -8.13
C ASN A 133 4.23 20.24 -8.63
N ARG A 134 3.88 19.12 -9.26
CA ARG A 134 2.50 18.88 -9.71
C ARG A 134 1.51 18.75 -8.54
N ALA A 135 1.93 18.15 -7.43
CA ALA A 135 1.11 18.05 -6.23
C ALA A 135 0.92 19.42 -5.55
N MET A 136 1.99 20.20 -5.41
CA MET A 136 1.96 21.55 -4.82
C MET A 136 1.14 22.52 -5.67
N ALA A 137 1.23 22.46 -7.00
CA ALA A 137 0.40 23.27 -7.88
C ALA A 137 -1.11 23.04 -7.65
N LYS A 138 -1.52 21.80 -7.34
CA LYS A 138 -2.92 21.49 -6.98
C LYS A 138 -3.31 22.03 -5.60
N ALA A 139 -2.41 21.96 -4.63
CA ALA A 139 -2.65 22.53 -3.32
C ALA A 139 -2.79 24.06 -3.42
N GLN A 140 -1.93 24.72 -4.21
CA GLN A 140 -2.00 26.16 -4.48
C GLN A 140 -3.27 26.57 -5.23
N SER A 141 -3.82 25.71 -6.10
CA SER A 141 -5.12 25.94 -6.72
C SER A 141 -6.33 25.69 -5.79
N GLY A 142 -6.10 25.46 -4.50
CA GLY A 142 -7.15 25.24 -3.49
C GLY A 142 -7.69 23.80 -3.41
N ASP A 143 -7.05 22.84 -4.08
CA ASP A 143 -7.41 21.42 -4.02
C ASP A 143 -6.63 20.69 -2.92
N PHE A 144 -6.93 21.03 -1.67
CA PHE A 144 -6.30 20.43 -0.49
C PHE A 144 -6.64 18.94 -0.32
N VAL A 145 -7.72 18.47 -0.96
CA VAL A 145 -8.19 17.07 -0.90
C VAL A 145 -7.40 16.17 -1.86
N ALA A 146 -6.59 16.73 -2.77
CA ALA A 146 -5.81 15.96 -3.73
C ALA A 146 -4.85 14.95 -3.07
N GLY A 147 -4.18 15.32 -1.97
CA GLY A 147 -3.26 14.45 -1.25
C GLY A 147 -3.97 13.25 -0.63
N ALA A 148 -5.07 13.49 0.09
CA ALA A 148 -5.88 12.42 0.69
C ALA A 148 -6.43 11.45 -0.37
N ARG A 149 -6.87 11.96 -1.53
CA ARG A 149 -7.31 11.12 -2.66
C ARG A 149 -6.18 10.26 -3.21
N LEU A 150 -4.95 10.77 -3.26
CA LEU A 150 -3.81 9.98 -3.71
C LEU A 150 -3.49 8.87 -2.71
N ILE A 151 -3.45 9.17 -1.41
CA ILE A 151 -3.24 8.17 -0.34
C ILE A 151 -4.30 7.07 -0.42
N ALA A 152 -5.58 7.44 -0.57
CA ALA A 152 -6.67 6.48 -0.72
C ALA A 152 -6.51 5.60 -1.97
N LYS A 153 -6.14 6.17 -3.12
CA LYS A 153 -5.88 5.40 -4.35
C LYS A 153 -4.70 4.45 -4.20
N LEU A 154 -3.62 4.86 -3.54
CA LEU A 154 -2.47 3.99 -3.28
C LEU A 154 -2.84 2.84 -2.34
N SER A 155 -3.65 3.10 -1.31
CA SER A 155 -4.18 2.08 -0.41
C SER A 155 -5.11 1.09 -1.15
N GLN A 156 -5.95 1.57 -2.07
CA GLN A 156 -6.77 0.71 -2.93
C GLN A 156 -5.90 -0.15 -3.86
N LEU A 157 -4.86 0.42 -4.46
CA LEU A 157 -3.92 -0.33 -5.30
C LEU A 157 -3.18 -1.41 -4.50
N GLN A 158 -2.72 -1.09 -3.29
CA GLN A 158 -2.15 -2.06 -2.36
C GLN A 158 -3.13 -3.19 -2.06
N ALA A 159 -4.41 -2.88 -1.79
CA ALA A 159 -5.44 -3.89 -1.57
C ALA A 159 -5.60 -4.82 -2.77
N LEU A 160 -5.60 -4.28 -3.99
CA LEU A 160 -5.66 -5.08 -5.21
C LEU A 160 -4.44 -6.00 -5.37
N LEU A 161 -3.23 -5.54 -5.04
CA LEU A 161 -2.04 -6.38 -5.08
C LEU A 161 -2.11 -7.52 -4.05
N VAL A 162 -2.54 -7.24 -2.82
CA VAL A 162 -2.70 -8.25 -1.77
C VAL A 162 -3.79 -9.28 -2.14
N LEU A 163 -4.88 -8.85 -2.77
CA LEU A 163 -5.89 -9.76 -3.32
C LEU A 163 -5.32 -10.61 -4.47
N GLY A 164 -4.50 -10.02 -5.34
CA GLY A 164 -3.79 -10.73 -6.40
C GLY A 164 -2.83 -11.79 -5.84
N GLU A 165 -2.06 -11.45 -4.82
CA GLU A 165 -1.19 -12.38 -4.08
C GLU A 165 -1.98 -13.56 -3.48
N ALA A 166 -3.12 -13.27 -2.82
CA ALA A 166 -4.00 -14.30 -2.28
C ALA A 166 -4.58 -15.21 -3.38
N ALA A 167 -5.01 -14.64 -4.51
CA ALA A 167 -5.51 -15.41 -5.65
C ALA A 167 -4.43 -16.32 -6.25
N LEU A 168 -3.19 -15.81 -6.41
CA LEU A 168 -2.05 -16.61 -6.88
C LEU A 168 -1.72 -17.74 -5.93
N THR A 169 -1.77 -17.48 -4.62
CA THR A 169 -1.57 -18.49 -3.58
C THR A 169 -2.62 -19.60 -3.65
N ILE A 170 -3.90 -19.23 -3.75
CA ILE A 170 -5.01 -20.18 -3.89
C ILE A 170 -4.85 -20.98 -5.19
N GLY A 171 -4.47 -20.31 -6.29
CA GLY A 171 -4.18 -20.95 -7.57
C GLY A 171 -3.04 -21.96 -7.47
N ALA A 172 -1.98 -21.65 -6.73
CA ALA A 172 -0.87 -22.57 -6.49
C ALA A 172 -1.32 -23.82 -5.73
N ALA A 173 -2.15 -23.67 -4.69
CA ALA A 173 -2.73 -24.78 -3.96
C ALA A 173 -3.68 -25.61 -4.85
N ALA A 174 -4.53 -24.97 -5.64
CA ALA A 174 -5.45 -25.62 -6.57
C ALA A 174 -4.70 -26.44 -7.65
N ALA A 175 -3.58 -25.92 -8.16
CA ALA A 175 -2.73 -26.64 -9.10
C ALA A 175 -2.17 -27.93 -8.49
N LEU A 176 -1.75 -27.91 -7.22
CA LEU A 176 -1.30 -29.12 -6.51
C LEU A 176 -2.41 -30.16 -6.36
N VAL A 177 -3.61 -29.71 -5.99
CA VAL A 177 -4.78 -30.59 -5.85
C VAL A 177 -5.19 -31.21 -7.18
N ALA A 178 -5.24 -30.42 -8.26
CA ALA A 178 -5.55 -30.90 -9.60
C ALA A 178 -4.50 -31.90 -10.13
N GLY A 179 -3.26 -31.80 -9.65
CA GLY A 179 -2.17 -32.69 -10.02
C GLY A 179 -2.14 -34.03 -9.28
N LEU A 180 -3.08 -34.28 -8.36
CA LEU A 180 -3.18 -35.56 -7.65
C LEU A 180 -3.51 -36.68 -8.63
N LYS A 181 -2.66 -37.72 -8.65
CA LYS A 181 -2.93 -38.92 -9.44
C LYS A 181 -4.13 -39.63 -8.80
N THR A 182 -5.22 -39.78 -9.55
CA THR A 182 -6.30 -40.69 -9.17
C THR A 182 -5.72 -42.10 -9.09
N LEU A 183 -5.72 -42.67 -7.88
CA LEU A 183 -5.30 -44.06 -7.62
C LEU A 183 -6.19 -45.04 -8.40
#